data_AF-A0A929VDZ8-F1
#
_entry.id   AF-A0A929VDZ8-F1
#
_cell.length_a   1.000
_cell.length_b   1.000
_cell.length_c   1.000
_cell.angle_alpha   90.00
_cell.angle_beta   90.00
_cell.angle_gamma   90.00
#
_symmetry.space_group_name_H-M   'P 1'
#
loop_
_entity.id
_entity.type
_entity.pdbx_description
1 polymer ?
#
loop_
_entity_poly.entity_id
_entity_poly.type
_entity_poly.pdbx_seq_one_letter_code
_entity_poly.pdbx_strand_id
1 'polypeptide(L)'
;MTVLFWVCTIGILSLFLIWRNHSDQKKAKERFRDLKKTQYGASPNRNSGEEALSHVSHFFEDHRQENAIDDITWNDLEMDSVFARLNYCESAAGEEVLYDFLRNPCRLNASERARLERQIELLQTDGDVRLQLQYQFYMLRQRGKFSIYDYLHLLDQEKKRRNGKHFLLLFLLILSLVCCIFSVSGAPLFLVGMICVNMITYFQEKGRSDAYLSVFYYVLRLLGEAEKLERIHHERLQETFALEL
;
A
#
# COMPACT_ATOMS: atom_id res chain seq x y z
N MET A 1 35.67 8.41 28.55
CA MET A 1 35.14 9.75 28.19
C MET A 1 34.66 9.83 26.73
N THR A 2 35.44 9.37 25.74
CA THR A 2 35.06 9.43 24.31
C THR A 2 33.87 8.55 23.92
N VAL A 3 33.79 7.31 24.42
CA VAL A 3 32.65 6.41 24.13
C VAL A 3 31.33 6.97 24.69
N LEU A 4 31.36 7.48 25.92
CA LEU A 4 30.17 8.05 26.57
C LEU A 4 29.67 9.30 25.84
N PHE A 5 30.60 10.13 25.34
CA PHE A 5 30.27 11.28 24.48
C PHE A 5 29.55 10.84 23.20
N TRP A 6 30.07 9.84 22.47
CA TRP A 6 29.44 9.35 21.24
C TRP A 6 28.07 8.69 21.47
N VAL A 7 27.90 7.98 22.59
CA VAL A 7 26.59 7.40 22.95
C VAL A 7 25.57 8.52 23.23
N CYS A 8 25.96 9.55 23.97
CA CYS A 8 25.08 10.69 24.23
C CYS A 8 24.73 11.48 22.97
N THR A 9 25.69 11.70 22.05
CA THR A 9 25.43 12.42 20.81
C THR A 9 24.51 11.64 19.87
N ILE A 10 24.69 10.32 19.75
CA ILE A 10 23.77 9.45 18.99
C ILE A 10 22.38 9.45 19.61
N GLY A 11 22.29 9.38 20.95
CA GLY A 11 21.03 9.46 21.69
C GLY A 11 20.26 10.75 21.38
N ILE A 12 20.93 11.91 21.51
CA ILE A 12 20.33 13.22 21.22
C ILE A 12 19.91 13.31 19.75
N LEU A 13 20.74 12.84 18.82
CA LEU A 13 20.41 12.84 17.39
C LEU A 13 19.18 11.95 17.10
N SER A 14 19.10 10.78 17.71
CA SER A 14 17.96 9.87 17.53
C SER A 14 16.66 10.48 18.05
N LEU A 15 16.68 11.12 19.23
CA LEU A 15 15.52 11.83 19.78
C LEU A 15 15.11 13.01 18.91
N PHE A 16 16.08 13.77 18.38
CA PHE A 16 15.82 14.86 17.44
C PHE A 16 15.16 14.36 16.14
N LEU A 17 15.64 13.24 15.58
CA LEU A 17 15.06 12.63 14.38
C LEU A 17 13.63 12.13 14.64
N ILE A 18 13.37 11.50 15.80
CA ILE A 18 12.03 11.04 16.19
C ILE A 18 11.09 12.24 16.37
N TRP A 19 11.52 13.28 17.08
CA TRP A 19 10.72 14.49 17.28
C TRP A 19 10.42 15.20 15.97
N ARG A 20 11.43 15.34 15.10
CA ARG A 20 11.24 15.95 13.77
C ARG A 20 10.25 15.14 12.95
N ASN A 21 10.41 13.82 12.88
CA ASN A 21 9.47 12.95 12.16
C ASN A 21 8.05 13.12 12.72
N HIS A 22 7.85 13.10 14.04
CA HIS A 22 6.53 13.28 14.64
C HIS A 22 5.93 14.66 14.34
N SER A 23 6.74 15.73 14.40
CA SER A 23 6.34 17.10 14.05
C SER A 23 5.94 17.21 12.57
N ASP A 24 6.73 16.59 11.68
CA ASP A 24 6.47 16.56 10.24
C ASP A 24 5.18 15.80 9.93
N GLN A 25 4.91 14.67 10.60
CA GLN A 25 3.66 13.92 10.47
C GLN A 25 2.45 14.75 10.92
N LYS A 26 2.56 15.45 12.05
CA LYS A 26 1.48 16.32 12.57
C LYS A 26 1.17 17.45 11.58
N LYS A 27 2.20 18.15 11.09
CA LYS A 27 2.05 19.22 10.10
C LYS A 27 1.47 18.69 8.78
N ALA A 28 1.88 17.51 8.34
CA ALA A 28 1.33 16.87 7.15
C ALA A 28 -0.17 16.58 7.30
N LYS A 29 -0.59 16.08 8.47
CA LYS A 29 -2.02 15.85 8.79
C LYS A 29 -2.83 17.16 8.77
N GLU A 30 -2.31 18.21 9.39
CA GLU A 30 -2.97 19.53 9.41
C GLU A 30 -3.10 20.09 7.99
N ARG A 31 -2.03 20.09 7.21
CA ARG A 31 -2.05 20.49 5.79
C ARG A 31 -3.06 19.71 4.96
N PHE A 32 -3.14 18.39 5.18
CA PHE A 32 -4.13 17.55 4.51
C PHE A 32 -5.57 17.97 4.88
N ARG A 33 -5.85 18.19 6.18
CA ARG A 33 -7.17 18.63 6.63
C ARG A 33 -7.55 19.98 6.03
N ASP A 34 -6.64 20.95 6.03
CA ASP A 34 -6.89 22.30 5.49
C ASP A 34 -7.14 22.26 3.98
N LEU A 35 -6.34 21.47 3.26
CA LEU A 35 -6.53 21.24 1.83
C LEU A 35 -7.90 20.63 1.54
N LYS A 36 -8.28 19.56 2.24
CA LYS A 36 -9.55 18.86 2.02
C LYS A 36 -10.77 19.67 2.43
N LYS A 37 -10.65 20.53 3.44
CA LYS A 37 -11.68 21.52 3.77
C LYS A 37 -11.89 22.51 2.63
N THR A 38 -10.80 23.06 2.10
CA THR A 38 -10.84 24.04 1.00
C THR A 38 -11.36 23.43 -0.30
N GLN A 39 -11.04 22.16 -0.56
CA GLN A 39 -11.46 21.44 -1.78
C GLN A 39 -12.85 20.82 -1.68
N TYR A 40 -13.53 20.90 -0.54
CA TYR A 40 -14.83 20.24 -0.38
C TYR A 40 -15.85 20.81 -1.37
N GLY A 41 -16.41 19.94 -2.22
CA GLY A 41 -17.33 20.32 -3.29
C GLY A 41 -16.67 20.84 -4.58
N ALA A 42 -15.34 20.99 -4.62
CA ALA A 42 -14.61 21.31 -5.84
C ALA A 42 -14.36 20.04 -6.68
N SER A 43 -14.34 20.17 -8.01
CA SER A 43 -14.05 19.06 -8.92
C SER A 43 -12.69 18.42 -8.58
N PRO A 44 -12.59 17.08 -8.52
CA PRO A 44 -11.34 16.42 -8.24
C PRO A 44 -10.42 16.58 -9.44
N ASN A 45 -9.12 16.78 -9.18
CA ASN A 45 -8.11 16.78 -10.23
C ASN A 45 -7.56 15.35 -10.36
N ARG A 46 -8.22 14.54 -11.18
CA ARG A 46 -7.89 13.12 -11.43
C ARG A 46 -7.62 12.90 -12.91
N ASN A 47 -6.64 12.07 -13.19
CA ASN A 47 -6.37 11.63 -14.56
C ASN A 47 -7.42 10.60 -14.95
N SER A 48 -8.05 10.80 -16.10
CA SER A 48 -8.94 9.83 -16.76
C SER A 48 -8.20 8.97 -17.79
N GLY A 49 -6.86 8.98 -17.76
CA GLY A 49 -6.05 8.27 -18.73
C GLY A 49 -6.09 6.75 -18.52
N GLU A 50 -5.78 6.01 -19.58
CA GLU A 50 -5.78 4.53 -19.61
C GLU A 50 -4.93 3.90 -18.48
N GLU A 51 -3.78 4.51 -18.15
CA GLU A 51 -2.93 4.07 -17.04
C GLU A 51 -3.59 4.20 -15.66
N ALA A 52 -4.50 5.17 -15.49
CA ALA A 52 -5.24 5.35 -14.24
C ALA A 52 -6.48 4.43 -14.15
N LEU A 53 -6.88 3.82 -15.27
CA LEU A 53 -8.02 2.91 -15.33
C LEU A 53 -7.59 1.44 -15.30
N SER A 54 -6.38 1.15 -15.78
CA SER A 54 -5.84 -0.22 -15.80
C SER A 54 -5.73 -0.85 -14.41
N HIS A 55 -5.42 -0.08 -13.36
CA HIS A 55 -5.33 -0.63 -12.01
C HIS A 55 -6.70 -0.84 -11.35
N VAL A 56 -7.74 -0.09 -11.75
CA VAL A 56 -9.08 -0.20 -11.13
C VAL A 56 -9.96 -1.26 -11.79
N SER A 57 -9.68 -1.61 -13.06
CA SER A 57 -10.50 -2.56 -13.81
C SER A 57 -10.34 -4.00 -13.33
N HIS A 58 -9.18 -4.38 -12.79
CA HIS A 58 -8.91 -5.74 -12.33
C HIS A 58 -9.94 -6.27 -11.32
N PHE A 59 -10.32 -5.44 -10.34
CA PHE A 59 -11.35 -5.82 -9.36
C PHE A 59 -12.70 -6.09 -10.03
N PHE A 60 -13.09 -5.27 -11.00
CA PHE A 60 -14.34 -5.44 -11.73
C PHE A 60 -14.32 -6.70 -12.61
N GLU A 61 -13.23 -6.95 -13.35
CA GLU A 61 -13.14 -8.12 -14.23
C GLU A 61 -13.23 -9.43 -13.44
N ASP A 62 -12.60 -9.50 -12.25
CA ASP A 62 -12.68 -10.68 -11.38
C ASP A 62 -14.09 -10.91 -10.77
N HIS A 63 -14.92 -9.87 -10.70
CA HIS A 63 -16.26 -9.91 -10.09
C HIS A 63 -17.38 -9.58 -11.09
N ARG A 64 -17.09 -9.67 -12.38
CA ARG A 64 -17.98 -9.21 -13.46
C ARG A 64 -19.33 -9.93 -13.42
N GLN A 65 -20.41 -9.13 -13.43
CA GLN A 65 -21.77 -9.63 -13.48
C GLN A 65 -22.29 -9.66 -14.92
N GLU A 66 -23.26 -10.54 -15.22
CA GLU A 66 -23.85 -10.65 -16.56
C GLU A 66 -24.50 -9.33 -17.04
N ASN A 67 -25.05 -8.55 -16.11
CA ASN A 67 -25.74 -7.28 -16.40
C ASN A 67 -24.84 -6.05 -16.24
N ALA A 68 -23.52 -6.23 -16.18
CA ALA A 68 -22.59 -5.12 -16.14
C ALA A 68 -22.60 -4.32 -17.44
N ILE A 69 -22.37 -3.02 -17.36
CA ILE A 69 -22.18 -2.16 -18.53
C ILE A 69 -20.94 -2.65 -19.29
N ASP A 70 -21.13 -3.05 -20.54
CA ASP A 70 -20.05 -3.52 -21.41
C ASP A 70 -19.15 -2.36 -21.88
N ASP A 71 -18.00 -2.70 -22.46
CA ASP A 71 -17.00 -1.71 -22.85
C ASP A 71 -17.46 -0.79 -23.99
N ILE A 72 -18.35 -1.24 -24.88
CA ILE A 72 -18.89 -0.42 -25.95
C ILE A 72 -19.80 0.65 -25.32
N THR A 73 -20.76 0.21 -24.50
CA THR A 73 -21.66 1.14 -23.81
C THR A 73 -20.92 2.09 -22.88
N TRP A 74 -19.86 1.61 -22.19
CA TRP A 74 -19.02 2.43 -21.32
C TRP A 74 -18.34 3.56 -22.10
N ASN A 75 -17.77 3.23 -23.26
CA ASN A 75 -17.10 4.19 -24.14
C ASN A 75 -18.08 5.18 -24.76
N ASP A 76 -19.24 4.71 -25.23
CA ASP A 76 -20.29 5.56 -25.82
C ASP A 76 -20.79 6.63 -24.83
N LEU A 77 -20.77 6.33 -23.54
CA LEU A 77 -21.18 7.23 -22.46
C LEU A 77 -20.04 8.08 -21.88
N GLU A 78 -18.82 7.99 -22.44
CA GLU A 78 -17.62 8.66 -21.93
C GLU A 78 -17.39 8.43 -20.42
N MET A 79 -17.63 7.20 -19.95
CA MET A 79 -17.67 6.88 -18.53
C MET A 79 -16.32 7.04 -17.81
N ASP A 80 -15.20 7.05 -18.53
CA ASP A 80 -13.89 7.41 -17.97
C ASP A 80 -13.86 8.83 -17.39
N SER A 81 -14.50 9.78 -18.10
CA SER A 81 -14.64 11.17 -17.65
C SER A 81 -15.59 11.27 -16.46
N VAL A 82 -16.67 10.48 -16.46
CA VAL A 82 -17.61 10.40 -15.34
C VAL A 82 -16.92 9.84 -14.10
N PHE A 83 -16.18 8.75 -14.25
CA PHE A 83 -15.39 8.14 -13.19
C PHE A 83 -14.40 9.15 -12.61
N ALA A 84 -13.60 9.81 -13.45
CA ALA A 84 -12.63 10.81 -12.98
C ALA A 84 -13.29 11.96 -12.22
N ARG A 85 -14.48 12.39 -12.64
CA ARG A 85 -15.23 13.47 -11.98
C ARG A 85 -15.87 13.06 -10.66
N LEU A 86 -16.22 11.79 -10.50
CA LEU A 86 -16.79 11.23 -9.26
C LEU A 86 -15.72 10.67 -8.32
N ASN A 87 -14.48 10.47 -8.77
CA ASN A 87 -13.42 9.86 -7.98
C ASN A 87 -12.80 10.83 -6.96
N TYR A 88 -13.44 10.88 -5.79
CA TYR A 88 -12.90 11.49 -4.57
C TYR A 88 -12.24 10.45 -3.62
N CYS A 89 -12.07 9.20 -4.07
CA CYS A 89 -11.62 8.11 -3.20
C CYS A 89 -10.18 8.34 -2.75
N GLU A 90 -9.90 8.24 -1.44
CA GLU A 90 -8.55 8.45 -0.88
C GLU A 90 -7.70 7.16 -0.83
N SER A 91 -8.29 6.01 -1.17
CA SER A 91 -7.64 4.70 -1.23
C SER A 91 -7.82 4.04 -2.61
N ALA A 92 -6.88 3.18 -3.00
CA ALA A 92 -6.96 2.41 -4.25
C ALA A 92 -8.17 1.47 -4.27
N ALA A 93 -8.43 0.74 -3.17
CA ALA A 93 -9.62 -0.09 -3.03
C ALA A 93 -10.93 0.70 -3.18
N GLY A 94 -10.96 1.96 -2.73
CA GLY A 94 -12.12 2.82 -2.95
C GLY A 94 -12.33 3.17 -4.43
N GLU A 95 -11.26 3.26 -5.21
CA GLU A 95 -11.34 3.52 -6.66
C GLU A 95 -11.83 2.29 -7.42
N GLU A 96 -11.31 1.11 -7.08
CA GLU A 96 -11.77 -0.19 -7.60
C GLU A 96 -13.27 -0.38 -7.34
N VAL A 97 -13.71 -0.14 -6.10
CA VAL A 97 -15.14 -0.23 -5.73
C VAL A 97 -15.98 0.81 -6.45
N LEU A 98 -15.51 2.06 -6.59
CA LEU A 98 -16.23 3.09 -7.35
C LEU A 98 -16.39 2.70 -8.82
N TYR A 99 -15.33 2.16 -9.43
CA TYR A 99 -15.36 1.69 -10.81
C TYR A 99 -16.38 0.55 -10.98
N ASP A 100 -16.34 -0.45 -10.10
CA ASP A 100 -17.33 -1.54 -10.05
C ASP A 100 -18.77 -1.02 -9.89
N PHE A 101 -18.97 -0.04 -9.01
CA PHE A 101 -20.28 0.59 -8.82
C PHE A 101 -20.83 1.26 -10.08
N LEU A 102 -19.97 1.92 -10.86
CA LEU A 102 -20.37 2.56 -12.11
C LEU A 102 -20.64 1.53 -13.22
N ARG A 103 -19.88 0.44 -13.26
CA ARG A 103 -20.13 -0.68 -14.19
C ARG A 103 -21.38 -1.47 -13.83
N ASN A 104 -21.77 -1.48 -12.55
CA ASN A 104 -22.91 -2.27 -12.03
C ASN A 104 -23.94 -1.38 -11.29
N PRO A 105 -24.67 -0.51 -12.01
CA PRO A 105 -25.58 0.48 -11.38
C PRO A 105 -26.75 -0.16 -10.61
N CYS A 106 -27.12 -1.41 -10.95
CA CYS A 106 -28.22 -2.14 -10.32
C CYS A 106 -27.76 -3.15 -9.25
N ARG A 107 -26.49 -3.13 -8.81
CA ARG A 107 -25.96 -4.14 -7.87
C ARG A 107 -26.60 -4.10 -6.48
N LEU A 108 -27.03 -2.92 -6.04
CA LEU A 108 -27.58 -2.72 -4.69
C LEU A 108 -29.08 -2.97 -4.65
N ASN A 109 -29.52 -3.77 -3.69
CA ASN A 109 -30.92 -3.89 -3.34
C ASN A 109 -31.42 -2.65 -2.55
N ALA A 110 -32.72 -2.56 -2.31
CA ALA A 110 -33.33 -1.42 -1.64
C ALA A 110 -32.77 -1.16 -0.23
N SER A 111 -32.49 -2.22 0.54
CA SER A 111 -31.95 -2.10 1.90
C SER A 111 -30.50 -1.59 1.91
N GLU A 112 -29.68 -2.05 0.97
CA GLU A 112 -28.30 -1.62 0.81
C GLU A 112 -28.21 -0.16 0.34
N ARG A 113 -29.10 0.24 -0.59
CA ARG A 113 -29.20 1.62 -1.04
C ARG A 113 -29.58 2.56 0.10
N ALA A 114 -30.57 2.19 0.92
CA ALA A 114 -30.95 2.97 2.10
C ALA A 114 -29.82 3.04 3.15
N ARG A 115 -29.00 1.99 3.28
CA ARG A 115 -27.79 2.03 4.12
C ARG A 115 -26.75 3.00 3.55
N LEU A 116 -26.50 2.97 2.25
CA LEU A 116 -25.56 3.88 1.59
C LEU A 116 -26.01 5.35 1.73
N GLU A 117 -27.30 5.64 1.56
CA GLU A 117 -27.84 6.99 1.74
C GLU A 117 -27.61 7.53 3.16
N ARG A 118 -27.85 6.71 4.20
CA ARG A 118 -27.53 7.09 5.59
C ARG A 118 -26.04 7.36 5.81
N GLN A 119 -25.17 6.56 5.21
CA GLN A 119 -23.72 6.78 5.26
C GLN A 119 -23.33 8.09 4.59
N ILE A 120 -23.89 8.39 3.41
CA ILE A 120 -23.66 9.64 2.70
C ILE A 120 -24.15 10.84 3.53
N GLU A 121 -25.36 10.77 4.10
CA GLU A 121 -25.93 11.84 4.92
C GLU A 121 -25.08 12.15 6.15
N LEU A 122 -24.59 11.10 6.84
CA LEU A 122 -23.66 11.25 7.96
C LEU A 122 -22.39 12.00 7.52
N LEU A 123 -21.77 11.55 6.43
CA LEU A 123 -20.51 12.14 5.95
C LEU A 123 -20.70 13.53 5.34
N GLN A 124 -21.89 13.88 4.86
CA GLN A 124 -22.23 15.23 4.43
C GLN A 124 -22.39 16.17 5.62
N THR A 125 -23.13 15.73 6.63
CA THR A 125 -23.46 16.52 7.83
C THR A 125 -22.25 16.70 8.75
N ASP A 126 -21.47 15.65 8.96
CA ASP A 126 -20.31 15.66 9.87
C ASP A 126 -18.99 15.76 9.10
N GLY A 127 -18.53 17.00 8.92
CA GLY A 127 -17.28 17.28 8.23
C GLY A 127 -16.04 16.79 8.97
N ASP A 128 -16.05 16.71 10.30
CA ASP A 128 -14.88 16.29 11.07
C ASP A 128 -14.71 14.77 10.99
N VAL A 129 -15.80 13.99 11.11
CA VAL A 129 -15.77 12.55 10.87
C VAL A 129 -15.30 12.24 9.44
N ARG A 130 -15.86 12.95 8.44
CA ARG A 130 -15.44 12.80 7.04
C ARG A 130 -13.94 13.02 6.86
N LEU A 131 -13.40 14.11 7.39
CA LEU A 131 -11.96 14.42 7.27
C LEU A 131 -11.07 13.42 8.00
N GLN A 132 -11.52 12.89 9.14
CA GLN A 132 -10.78 11.85 9.85
C GLN A 132 -10.69 10.56 9.02
N LEU A 133 -11.81 10.11 8.45
CA LEU A 133 -11.83 8.93 7.58
C LEU A 133 -10.99 9.14 6.31
N GLN A 134 -11.17 10.28 5.64
CA GLN A 134 -10.38 10.63 4.45
C GLN A 134 -8.88 10.59 4.74
N TYR A 135 -8.44 11.07 5.91
CA TYR A 135 -7.04 11.01 6.30
C TYR A 135 -6.55 9.57 6.49
N GLN A 136 -7.31 8.68 7.13
CA GLN A 136 -6.89 7.28 7.28
C GLN A 136 -6.77 6.57 5.93
N PHE A 137 -7.75 6.77 5.04
CA PHE A 137 -7.70 6.20 3.69
C PHE A 137 -6.53 6.77 2.86
N TYR A 138 -6.24 8.06 3.00
CA TYR A 138 -5.07 8.68 2.38
C TYR A 138 -3.76 8.05 2.86
N MET A 139 -3.63 7.82 4.17
CA MET A 139 -2.45 7.17 4.76
C MET A 139 -2.27 5.72 4.26
N LEU A 140 -3.37 5.03 3.97
CA LEU A 140 -3.36 3.71 3.34
C LEU A 140 -2.81 3.78 1.91
N ARG A 141 -3.26 4.75 1.09
CA ARG A 141 -2.77 4.94 -0.29
C ARG A 141 -1.31 5.35 -0.36
N GLN A 142 -0.89 6.37 0.41
CA GLN A 142 0.41 7.03 0.23
C GLN A 142 1.62 6.10 0.38
N ARG A 143 1.43 4.93 1.01
CA ARG A 143 2.51 4.03 1.37
C ARG A 143 2.50 2.71 0.57
N GLY A 144 1.50 2.47 -0.29
CA GLY A 144 1.40 1.28 -1.15
C GLY A 144 1.41 1.66 -2.62
N LYS A 145 2.32 1.09 -3.42
CA LYS A 145 2.44 1.36 -4.87
C LYS A 145 1.60 0.45 -5.77
N PHE A 146 0.99 -0.61 -5.23
CA PHE A 146 0.31 -1.66 -5.99
C PHE A 146 -1.00 -2.08 -5.31
N SER A 147 -1.94 -2.64 -6.08
CA SER A 147 -3.18 -3.20 -5.56
C SER A 147 -2.90 -4.46 -4.73
N ILE A 148 -3.81 -4.80 -3.80
CA ILE A 148 -3.71 -6.01 -2.98
C ILE A 148 -3.68 -7.26 -3.88
N TYR A 149 -4.44 -7.22 -4.98
CA TYR A 149 -4.55 -8.32 -5.94
C TYR A 149 -3.24 -8.60 -6.66
N ASP A 150 -2.52 -7.56 -7.09
CA ASP A 150 -1.19 -7.70 -7.71
C ASP A 150 -0.23 -8.44 -6.78
N TYR A 151 -0.28 -8.12 -5.48
CA TYR A 151 0.56 -8.74 -4.47
C TYR A 151 0.14 -10.17 -4.13
N LEU A 152 -1.17 -10.46 -4.05
CA LEU A 152 -1.69 -11.81 -3.83
C LEU A 152 -1.31 -12.75 -4.98
N HIS A 153 -1.41 -12.27 -6.21
CA HIS A 153 -1.02 -13.03 -7.38
C HIS A 153 0.50 -13.33 -7.39
N LEU A 154 1.34 -12.41 -6.88
CA LEU A 154 2.77 -12.66 -6.67
C LEU A 154 3.04 -13.76 -5.64
N LEU A 155 2.18 -13.92 -4.62
CA LEU A 155 2.31 -14.97 -3.60
C LEU A 155 1.87 -16.35 -4.12
N ASP A 156 0.82 -16.40 -4.94
CA ASP A 156 0.22 -17.66 -5.40
C ASP A 156 1.08 -18.39 -6.45
N GLN A 157 1.88 -17.63 -7.22
CA GLN A 157 2.71 -18.21 -8.29
C GLN A 157 3.96 -18.96 -7.79
N GLU A 158 4.19 -19.07 -6.48
CA GLU A 158 5.50 -19.42 -5.96
C GLU A 158 5.62 -20.83 -5.39
N LYS A 159 6.46 -21.60 -6.06
CA LYS A 159 6.74 -22.99 -5.75
C LYS A 159 7.80 -23.08 -4.65
N LYS A 160 7.57 -23.95 -3.65
CA LYS A 160 8.57 -24.32 -2.63
C LYS A 160 9.92 -24.62 -3.27
N ARG A 161 10.95 -23.84 -2.89
CA ARG A 161 12.33 -24.02 -3.38
C ARG A 161 13.20 -24.82 -2.43
N ARG A 162 14.21 -25.45 -3.02
CA ARG A 162 15.25 -26.22 -2.31
C ARG A 162 16.45 -25.31 -2.03
N ASN A 163 16.76 -25.11 -0.75
CA ASN A 163 17.84 -24.23 -0.27
C ASN A 163 19.27 -24.71 -0.60
N GLY A 164 19.43 -25.84 -1.30
CA GLY A 164 20.73 -26.49 -1.52
C GLY A 164 21.76 -25.63 -2.25
N LYS A 165 21.32 -24.73 -3.14
CA LYS A 165 22.23 -23.81 -3.86
C LYS A 165 22.92 -22.81 -2.90
N HIS A 166 22.19 -22.31 -1.89
CA HIS A 166 22.76 -21.39 -0.88
C HIS A 166 23.77 -22.09 0.03
N PHE A 167 23.45 -23.31 0.48
CA PHE A 167 24.38 -24.09 1.28
C PHE A 167 25.67 -24.41 0.51
N LEU A 168 25.58 -24.72 -0.78
CA LEU A 168 26.75 -24.91 -1.64
C LEU A 168 27.59 -23.64 -1.79
N LEU A 169 26.95 -22.49 -2.05
CA LEU A 169 27.65 -21.20 -2.19
C LEU A 169 28.32 -20.75 -0.88
N LEU A 170 27.66 -20.99 0.27
CA LEU A 170 28.22 -20.73 1.59
C LEU A 170 29.43 -21.63 1.85
N PHE A 171 29.32 -22.92 1.53
CA PHE A 171 30.42 -23.86 1.64
C PHE A 171 31.62 -23.44 0.79
N LEU A 172 31.39 -23.06 -0.48
CA LEU A 172 32.45 -22.59 -1.38
C LEU A 172 33.09 -21.28 -0.91
N LEU A 173 32.32 -20.38 -0.28
CA LEU A 173 32.85 -19.17 0.33
C LEU A 173 33.77 -19.50 1.51
N ILE A 174 33.34 -20.38 2.41
CA ILE A 174 34.18 -20.85 3.54
C ILE A 174 35.44 -21.55 3.01
N LEU A 175 35.30 -22.40 2.00
CA LEU A 175 36.42 -23.09 1.36
C LEU A 175 37.43 -22.09 0.77
N SER A 176 36.95 -21.02 0.12
CA SER A 176 37.83 -19.97 -0.41
C SER A 176 38.62 -19.25 0.70
N LEU A 177 38.02 -19.08 1.87
CA LEU A 177 38.65 -18.47 3.04
C LEU A 177 39.73 -19.38 3.65
N VAL A 178 39.47 -20.69 3.67
CA VAL A 178 40.45 -21.71 4.11
C VAL A 178 41.62 -21.80 3.12
N CYS A 179 41.37 -21.76 1.81
CA CYS A 179 42.43 -21.79 0.79
C CYS A 179 43.42 -20.62 0.93
N CYS A 180 42.96 -19.44 1.38
CA CYS A 180 43.84 -18.29 1.64
C CYS A 180 44.85 -18.54 2.77
N ILE A 181 44.63 -19.50 3.66
CA ILE A 181 45.57 -19.87 4.73
C ILE A 181 46.77 -20.64 4.14
N PHE A 182 46.54 -21.43 3.09
CA PHE A 182 47.53 -22.35 2.53
C PHE A 182 48.25 -21.82 1.28
N SER A 183 47.65 -20.88 0.54
CA SER A 183 48.24 -20.30 -0.67
C SER A 183 48.01 -18.79 -0.74
N VAL A 184 49.09 -18.03 -0.92
CA VAL A 184 49.04 -16.57 -1.13
C VAL A 184 48.87 -16.22 -2.62
N SER A 185 49.28 -17.11 -3.51
CA SER A 185 49.15 -16.96 -4.96
C SER A 185 47.84 -17.56 -5.45
N GLY A 186 46.93 -16.70 -5.94
CA GLY A 186 45.66 -17.09 -6.58
C GLY A 186 44.47 -17.29 -5.63
N ALA A 187 44.66 -17.72 -4.38
CA ALA A 187 43.56 -17.89 -3.43
C ALA A 187 42.80 -16.59 -3.11
N PRO A 188 43.46 -15.41 -2.98
CA PRO A 188 42.74 -14.15 -2.83
C PRO A 188 41.82 -13.82 -4.01
N LEU A 189 42.23 -14.16 -5.25
CA LEU A 189 41.41 -13.96 -6.44
C LEU A 189 40.17 -14.87 -6.44
N PHE A 190 40.33 -16.12 -5.99
CA PHE A 190 39.22 -17.04 -5.81
C PHE A 190 38.23 -16.57 -4.73
N LEU A 191 38.71 -16.05 -3.59
CA LEU A 191 37.88 -15.45 -2.55
C LEU A 191 37.07 -14.27 -3.09
N VAL A 192 37.72 -13.34 -3.80
CA VAL A 192 37.04 -12.20 -4.43
C VAL A 192 35.98 -12.68 -5.43
N GLY A 193 36.30 -13.66 -6.26
CA GLY A 193 35.34 -14.27 -7.19
C GLY A 193 34.13 -14.88 -6.47
N MET A 194 34.35 -15.61 -5.37
CA MET A 194 33.26 -16.20 -4.58
C MET A 194 32.40 -15.15 -3.88
N ILE A 195 32.99 -14.05 -3.41
CA ILE A 195 32.25 -12.91 -2.86
C ILE A 195 31.36 -12.30 -3.96
N CYS A 196 31.90 -12.06 -5.16
CA CYS A 196 31.13 -11.53 -6.28
C CYS A 196 29.95 -12.44 -6.66
N VAL A 197 30.16 -13.75 -6.77
CA VAL A 197 29.10 -14.72 -7.10
C VAL A 197 28.03 -14.77 -6.01
N ASN A 198 28.43 -14.78 -4.73
CA ASN A 198 27.47 -14.72 -3.62
C ASN A 198 26.67 -13.43 -3.63
N MET A 199 27.32 -12.29 -3.90
CA MET A 199 26.67 -10.99 -3.98
C MET A 199 25.67 -10.92 -5.14
N ILE A 200 26.04 -11.39 -6.33
CA ILE A 200 25.13 -11.43 -7.49
C ILE A 200 23.92 -12.32 -7.19
N THR A 201 24.16 -13.53 -6.67
CA THR A 201 23.08 -14.48 -6.34
C THR A 201 22.14 -13.89 -5.28
N TYR A 202 22.71 -13.26 -4.25
CA TYR A 202 21.94 -12.57 -3.22
C TYR A 202 21.09 -11.45 -3.79
N PHE A 203 21.64 -10.56 -4.63
CA PHE A 203 20.86 -9.44 -5.18
C PHE A 203 19.75 -9.91 -6.13
N GLN A 204 19.98 -10.97 -6.90
CA GLN A 204 18.94 -11.57 -7.75
C GLN A 204 17.77 -12.10 -6.92
N GLU A 205 18.04 -12.73 -5.77
CA GLU A 205 16.98 -13.27 -4.91
C GLU A 205 16.38 -12.25 -3.95
N LYS A 206 17.18 -11.27 -3.53
CA LYS A 206 16.73 -10.16 -2.70
C LYS A 206 15.60 -9.40 -3.40
N GLY A 207 15.75 -9.07 -4.69
CA GLY A 207 14.70 -8.38 -5.44
C GLY A 207 13.37 -9.13 -5.42
N ARG A 208 13.42 -10.47 -5.37
CA ARG A 208 12.23 -11.33 -5.27
C ARG A 208 11.68 -11.38 -3.86
N SER A 209 12.54 -11.53 -2.84
CA SER A 209 12.15 -11.53 -1.41
C SER A 209 11.59 -10.19 -0.93
N ASP A 210 12.13 -9.09 -1.45
CA ASP A 210 11.66 -7.73 -1.19
C ASP A 210 10.20 -7.55 -1.64
N ALA A 211 9.78 -8.21 -2.73
CA ALA A 211 8.38 -8.22 -3.16
C ALA A 211 7.47 -8.87 -2.10
N TYR A 212 7.85 -10.02 -1.52
CA TYR A 212 7.07 -10.66 -0.44
C TYR A 212 7.00 -9.81 0.82
N LEU A 213 8.15 -9.27 1.24
CA LEU A 213 8.21 -8.39 2.40
C LEU A 213 7.31 -7.18 2.18
N SER A 214 7.26 -6.64 0.96
CA SER A 214 6.37 -5.53 0.63
C SER A 214 4.88 -5.88 0.80
N VAL A 215 4.45 -7.10 0.43
CA VAL A 215 3.08 -7.59 0.69
C VAL A 215 2.82 -7.67 2.19
N PHE A 216 3.74 -8.27 2.94
CA PHE A 216 3.58 -8.43 4.38
C PHE A 216 3.54 -7.08 5.11
N TYR A 217 4.41 -6.15 4.74
CA TYR A 217 4.38 -4.77 5.25
C TYR A 217 3.08 -4.05 4.89
N TYR A 218 2.51 -4.32 3.72
CA TYR A 218 1.22 -3.79 3.32
C TYR A 218 0.10 -4.34 4.22
N VAL A 219 0.02 -5.66 4.42
CA VAL A 219 -1.00 -6.30 5.27
C VAL A 219 -0.90 -5.80 6.72
N LEU A 220 0.30 -5.77 7.30
CA LEU A 220 0.50 -5.22 8.65
C LEU A 220 0.07 -3.77 8.75
N ARG A 221 0.31 -2.97 7.70
CA ARG A 221 -0.13 -1.59 7.67
C ARG A 221 -1.65 -1.47 7.58
N LEU A 222 -2.30 -2.27 6.73
CA LEU A 222 -3.75 -2.29 6.60
C LEU A 222 -4.39 -2.60 7.96
N LEU A 223 -3.87 -3.60 8.68
CA LEU A 223 -4.30 -3.91 10.05
C LEU A 223 -4.10 -2.73 11.00
N GLY A 224 -2.93 -2.08 10.97
CA GLY A 224 -2.65 -0.93 11.82
C GLY A 224 -3.50 0.32 11.52
N GLU A 225 -3.88 0.55 10.26
CA GLU A 225 -4.81 1.63 9.91
C GLU A 225 -6.27 1.24 10.23
N ALA A 226 -6.65 -0.03 10.11
CA ALA A 226 -7.95 -0.54 10.54
C ALA A 226 -8.16 -0.36 12.06
N GLU A 227 -7.15 -0.66 12.88
CA GLU A 227 -7.19 -0.42 14.33
C GLU A 227 -7.34 1.08 14.66
N LYS A 228 -6.72 1.97 13.87
CA LYS A 228 -6.91 3.42 14.05
C LYS A 228 -8.29 3.89 13.63
N LEU A 229 -8.88 3.28 12.60
CA LEU A 229 -10.26 3.54 12.18
C LEU A 229 -11.24 3.11 13.27
N GLU A 230 -11.03 1.94 13.87
CA GLU A 230 -11.81 1.43 15.00
C GLU A 230 -11.77 2.38 16.21
N ARG A 231 -10.60 2.99 16.47
CA ARG A 231 -10.44 3.99 17.54
C ARG A 231 -11.16 5.31 17.29
N ILE A 232 -11.72 5.55 16.10
CA ILE A 232 -12.56 6.73 15.85
C ILE A 232 -13.91 6.52 16.55
N HIS A 233 -13.99 6.94 17.82
CA HIS A 233 -15.21 6.83 18.60
C HIS A 233 -16.16 7.97 18.21
N HIS A 234 -17.18 7.62 17.43
CA HIS A 234 -18.28 8.52 17.12
C HIS A 234 -19.57 7.71 17.09
N GLU A 235 -20.51 8.03 17.98
CA GLU A 235 -21.76 7.27 18.20
C GLU A 235 -22.51 7.02 16.89
N ARG A 236 -22.69 8.08 16.08
CA ARG A 236 -23.36 7.99 14.78
C ARG A 236 -22.57 7.18 13.74
N LEU A 237 -21.25 7.13 13.83
CA LEU A 237 -20.44 6.33 12.89
C LEU A 237 -20.63 4.85 13.16
N GLN A 238 -20.56 4.44 14.43
CA GLN A 238 -20.73 3.05 14.85
C GLN A 238 -22.13 2.54 14.50
N GLU A 239 -23.16 3.34 14.80
CA GLU A 239 -24.55 3.03 14.47
C GLU A 239 -24.78 2.90 12.95
N THR A 240 -24.23 3.82 12.16
CA THR A 240 -24.47 3.87 10.71
C THR A 240 -23.72 2.79 9.94
N PHE A 241 -22.50 2.46 10.37
CA PHE A 241 -21.67 1.47 9.68
C PHE A 241 -21.87 0.04 10.20
N ALA A 242 -22.67 -0.17 11.25
CA ALA A 242 -22.81 -1.47 11.91
C ALA A 242 -21.44 -2.11 12.17
N LEU A 243 -20.48 -1.28 12.61
CA LEU A 243 -19.21 -1.76 13.10
C LEU A 243 -19.53 -2.41 14.45
N GLU A 244 -19.80 -3.71 14.46
CA GLU A 244 -19.73 -4.50 15.68
C GLU A 244 -18.27 -4.44 16.14
N LEU A 245 -17.98 -3.53 17.07
CA LEU A 245 -16.80 -3.58 17.93
C LEU A 245 -17.04 -4.63 19.03
#